data_AF-D9ILX5-F1
#
_entry.id   AF-D9ILX5-F1
#
_cell.length_a   1.000
_cell.length_b   1.000
_cell.length_c   1.000
_cell.angle_alpha   90.00
_cell.angle_beta   90.00
_cell.angle_gamma   90.00
#
_symmetry.space_group_name_H-M   'P 1'
#
loop_
_entity.id
_entity.type
_entity.pdbx_description
1 polymer ?
#
loop_
_entity_poly.entity_id
_entity_poly.type
_entity_poly.pdbx_seq_one_letter_code
_entity_poly.pdbx_strand_id
1 'polypeptide(L)'
;GRKTAQRSGFTTAFVPNVYDFEYMKKEAAGQVTKSGLGGEVIYGNNAGKKSLDKTYLAQAAATGKLTITTLHRVTKVAPATGSGYSVTMEQIDEQGNVVATKVVTADRVFFAAGSVGTSKLLVSMKAQGHLPNLSSQVGEGWGNNGNIMVGRANHMWDATGSKQATIPTMGIDNWADPTAPIFAEIAPLPAGLETYVSLYLAITKNPERARFQFNSGTGKVDLTWAQSQNQKGIDMAKKVLDKINQKEGTIYRTDLFGVYKTWGDDFTYHPLGGVLLNK
;
A
#
# COMPACT_ATOMS: atom_id res chain seq x y z
N GLY A 1 -13.98 9.00 15.10
CA GLY A 1 -13.95 8.90 13.62
C GLY A 1 -15.19 9.47 12.94
N ARG A 2 -16.23 8.65 12.70
CA ARG A 2 -17.41 9.02 11.90
C ARG A 2 -18.22 10.18 12.49
N LYS A 3 -18.62 10.06 13.76
CA LYS A 3 -19.42 11.06 14.49
C LYS A 3 -18.77 12.45 14.45
N THR A 4 -17.47 12.52 14.73
CA THR A 4 -16.70 13.77 14.72
C THR A 4 -16.58 14.37 13.32
N ALA A 5 -16.43 13.53 12.28
CA ALA A 5 -16.41 14.01 10.89
C ALA A 5 -17.76 14.63 10.47
N GLN A 6 -18.87 13.95 10.78
CA GLN A 6 -20.22 14.43 10.45
C GLN A 6 -20.58 15.72 11.19
N ARG A 7 -20.19 15.86 12.47
CA ARG A 7 -20.36 17.10 13.25
C ARG A 7 -19.59 18.29 12.68
N SER A 8 -18.52 18.03 11.93
CA SER A 8 -17.74 19.03 11.19
C SER A 8 -18.21 19.25 9.75
N GLY A 9 -19.31 18.62 9.34
CA GLY A 9 -19.93 18.76 8.03
C GLY A 9 -19.23 17.96 6.92
N PHE A 10 -18.43 16.93 7.27
CA PHE A 10 -17.81 16.06 6.27
C PHE A 10 -18.65 14.82 5.98
N THR A 11 -18.67 14.42 4.71
CA THR A 11 -19.29 13.18 4.24
C THR A 11 -18.48 11.96 4.68
N THR A 12 -19.18 10.90 5.05
CA THR A 12 -18.55 9.60 5.28
C THR A 12 -19.20 8.54 4.40
N ALA A 13 -18.40 7.63 3.85
CA ALA A 13 -18.86 6.56 2.99
C ALA A 13 -18.41 5.19 3.51
N PHE A 14 -19.26 4.18 3.34
CA PHE A 14 -18.83 2.80 3.52
C PHE A 14 -17.84 2.40 2.42
N VAL A 15 -16.83 1.62 2.79
CA VAL A 15 -15.80 1.12 1.87
C VAL A 15 -16.05 -0.37 1.60
N PRO A 16 -16.35 -0.76 0.35
CA PRO A 16 -16.45 -2.16 -0.03
C PRO A 16 -15.16 -2.92 0.31
N ASN A 17 -15.28 -4.20 0.69
CA ASN A 17 -14.13 -4.99 1.12
C ASN A 17 -14.19 -6.43 0.58
N VAL A 18 -13.01 -7.03 0.39
CA VAL A 18 -12.87 -8.45 0.03
C VAL A 18 -12.96 -9.37 1.25
N TYR A 19 -12.91 -8.83 2.47
CA TYR A 19 -13.26 -9.56 3.67
C TYR A 19 -14.74 -10.00 3.61
N ASP A 20 -15.03 -11.25 3.95
CA ASP A 20 -16.40 -11.73 4.08
C ASP A 20 -17.04 -11.18 5.37
N PHE A 21 -17.95 -10.21 5.23
CA PHE A 21 -18.64 -9.63 6.38
C PHE A 21 -19.67 -10.58 7.02
N GLU A 22 -20.19 -11.59 6.32
CA GLU A 22 -21.00 -12.64 6.94
C GLU A 22 -20.12 -13.55 7.82
N TYR A 23 -18.89 -13.83 7.39
CA TYR A 23 -17.89 -14.48 8.23
C TYR A 23 -17.56 -13.62 9.46
N MET A 24 -17.35 -12.31 9.29
CA MET A 24 -17.08 -11.39 10.41
C MET A 24 -18.21 -11.35 11.45
N LYS A 25 -19.48 -11.42 11.02
CA LYS A 25 -20.62 -11.55 11.96
C LYS A 25 -20.51 -12.82 12.80
N LYS A 26 -20.12 -13.94 12.18
CA LYS A 26 -19.91 -15.23 12.89
C LYS A 26 -18.70 -15.17 13.83
N GLU A 27 -17.63 -14.45 13.48
CA GLU A 27 -16.50 -14.21 14.38
C GLU A 27 -16.94 -13.48 15.65
N ALA A 28 -17.77 -12.45 15.50
CA ALA A 28 -18.30 -11.66 16.61
C ALA A 28 -19.19 -12.50 17.53
N ALA A 29 -20.00 -13.37 16.94
CA ALA A 29 -20.85 -14.32 17.66
C ALA A 29 -20.10 -15.51 18.28
N GLY A 30 -18.77 -15.61 18.07
CA GLY A 30 -17.96 -16.72 18.61
C GLY A 30 -18.20 -18.06 17.92
N GLN A 31 -18.75 -18.06 16.71
CA GLN A 31 -19.14 -19.28 15.98
C GLN A 31 -18.03 -19.81 15.07
N VAL A 32 -17.03 -18.98 14.74
CA VAL A 32 -15.89 -19.33 13.89
C VAL A 32 -14.61 -18.69 14.42
N THR A 33 -13.45 -19.18 13.97
CA THR A 33 -12.13 -18.65 14.32
C THR A 33 -12.02 -17.17 13.94
N LYS A 34 -11.61 -16.34 14.91
CA LYS A 34 -11.39 -14.91 14.69
C LYS A 34 -10.12 -14.66 13.87
N SER A 35 -10.19 -13.67 13.00
CA SER A 35 -9.10 -13.18 12.14
C SER A 35 -9.22 -11.66 12.09
N GLY A 36 -10.22 -11.12 11.38
CA GLY A 36 -10.54 -9.68 11.35
C GLY A 36 -10.93 -9.11 12.71
N LEU A 37 -11.48 -9.95 13.60
CA LEU A 37 -11.72 -9.60 15.02
C LEU A 37 -10.68 -10.20 15.97
N GLY A 38 -9.62 -10.80 15.43
CA GLY A 38 -8.55 -11.49 16.15
C GLY A 38 -7.19 -10.78 16.09
N GLY A 39 -7.14 -9.53 15.60
CA GLY A 39 -5.88 -8.78 15.49
C GLY A 39 -5.06 -9.10 14.22
N GLU A 40 -5.65 -9.78 13.22
CA GLU A 40 -4.94 -10.16 12.00
C GLU A 40 -5.28 -9.22 10.85
N VAL A 41 -4.27 -8.71 10.12
CA VAL A 41 -4.45 -8.06 8.81
C VAL A 41 -3.13 -7.92 8.03
N ILE A 42 -2.20 -7.10 8.54
CA ILE A 42 -1.01 -6.63 7.80
C ILE A 42 0.00 -7.75 7.53
N TYR A 43 0.01 -8.79 8.36
CA TYR A 43 0.86 -9.98 8.20
C TYR A 43 0.10 -11.18 7.63
N GLY A 44 -1.09 -10.96 7.10
CA GLY A 44 -2.00 -12.01 6.65
C GLY A 44 -3.25 -12.09 7.51
N ASN A 45 -4.22 -12.86 7.01
CA ASN A 45 -5.43 -13.23 7.71
C ASN A 45 -5.60 -14.73 7.52
N ASN A 46 -5.73 -15.47 8.61
CA ASN A 46 -5.95 -16.91 8.57
C ASN A 46 -7.36 -17.24 8.03
N ALA A 47 -8.32 -16.33 8.19
CA ALA A 47 -9.69 -16.50 7.72
C ALA A 47 -10.33 -15.20 7.20
N GLY A 48 -11.48 -15.33 6.53
CA GLY A 48 -12.38 -14.25 6.12
C GLY A 48 -11.92 -13.42 4.92
N LYS A 49 -10.63 -13.07 4.82
CA LYS A 49 -10.10 -12.26 3.69
C LYS A 49 -9.99 -13.09 2.42
N LYS A 50 -10.67 -12.65 1.34
CA LYS A 50 -10.58 -13.27 0.00
C LYS A 50 -9.40 -12.72 -0.79
N SER A 51 -8.18 -13.07 -0.37
CA SER A 51 -6.94 -12.71 -1.06
C SER A 51 -6.82 -13.36 -2.46
N LEU A 52 -5.83 -12.93 -3.24
CA LEU A 52 -5.67 -13.34 -4.65
C LEU A 52 -5.49 -14.85 -4.85
N ASP A 53 -4.86 -15.54 -3.90
CA ASP A 53 -4.72 -17.00 -3.85
C ASP A 53 -6.09 -17.71 -3.80
N LYS A 54 -7.11 -17.08 -3.20
CA LYS A 54 -8.47 -17.64 -3.06
C LYS A 54 -9.41 -17.22 -4.18
N THR A 55 -8.97 -16.34 -5.08
CA THR A 55 -9.79 -15.77 -6.15
C THR A 55 -9.12 -15.96 -7.50
N TYR A 56 -8.42 -14.96 -8.03
CA TYR A 56 -7.83 -14.99 -9.37
C TYR A 56 -6.85 -16.15 -9.56
N LEU A 57 -5.96 -16.41 -8.61
CA LEU A 57 -4.98 -17.49 -8.75
C LEU A 57 -5.62 -18.87 -8.64
N ALA A 58 -6.63 -19.03 -7.78
CA ALA A 58 -7.41 -20.27 -7.72
C ALA A 58 -8.11 -20.55 -9.07
N GLN A 59 -8.74 -19.54 -9.67
CA GLN A 59 -9.38 -19.67 -10.98
C GLN A 59 -8.36 -19.93 -12.10
N ALA A 60 -7.21 -19.25 -12.08
CA ALA A 60 -6.16 -19.47 -13.06
C ALA A 60 -5.55 -20.88 -12.93
N ALA A 61 -5.33 -21.39 -11.71
CA ALA A 61 -4.90 -22.76 -11.45
C ALA A 61 -5.95 -23.79 -11.92
N ALA A 62 -7.24 -23.52 -11.73
CA ALA A 62 -8.33 -24.38 -12.17
C ALA A 62 -8.40 -24.60 -13.70
N THR A 63 -7.73 -23.76 -14.48
CA THR A 63 -7.60 -23.97 -15.94
C THR A 63 -6.68 -25.13 -16.32
N GLY A 64 -5.87 -25.64 -15.38
CA GLY A 64 -4.84 -26.64 -15.64
C GLY A 64 -3.64 -26.15 -16.49
N LYS A 65 -3.57 -24.84 -16.77
CA LYS A 65 -2.54 -24.23 -17.62
C LYS A 65 -1.59 -23.28 -16.87
N LEU A 66 -1.83 -23.04 -15.58
CA LEU A 66 -0.99 -22.19 -14.75
C LEU A 66 -0.04 -23.04 -13.90
N THR A 67 1.23 -22.67 -13.92
CA THR A 67 2.23 -23.11 -12.94
C THR A 67 2.73 -21.90 -12.17
N ILE A 68 2.88 -22.04 -10.84
CA ILE A 68 3.44 -21.01 -9.97
C ILE A 68 4.74 -21.56 -9.38
N THR A 69 5.85 -20.85 -9.60
CA THR A 69 7.14 -21.17 -8.98
C THR A 69 7.43 -20.14 -7.89
N THR A 70 7.37 -20.54 -6.63
CA THR A 70 7.66 -19.69 -5.47
C THR A 70 9.17 -19.64 -5.17
N LEU A 71 9.58 -18.71 -4.29
CA LEU A 71 10.98 -18.51 -3.89
C LEU A 71 11.95 -18.34 -5.08
N HIS A 72 11.47 -17.76 -6.19
CA HIS A 72 12.29 -17.42 -7.35
C HIS A 72 12.19 -15.92 -7.62
N ARG A 73 13.33 -15.23 -7.55
CA ARG A 73 13.45 -13.80 -7.77
C ARG A 73 14.09 -13.55 -9.13
N VAL A 74 13.33 -12.98 -10.06
CA VAL A 74 13.87 -12.55 -11.36
C VAL A 74 14.91 -11.44 -11.14
N THR A 75 16.07 -11.58 -11.78
CA THR A 75 17.20 -10.66 -11.67
C THR A 75 17.57 -10.00 -12.98
N LYS A 76 17.29 -10.66 -14.12
CA LYS A 76 17.61 -10.14 -15.45
C LYS A 76 16.61 -10.62 -16.49
N VAL A 77 16.29 -9.74 -17.43
CA VAL A 77 15.54 -10.02 -18.66
C VAL A 77 16.30 -9.42 -19.84
N ALA A 78 16.59 -10.23 -20.84
CA ALA A 78 17.27 -9.81 -22.06
C ALA A 78 16.68 -10.55 -23.28
N PRO A 79 16.82 -10.04 -24.51
CA PRO A 79 16.48 -10.80 -25.70
C PRO A 79 17.23 -12.14 -25.73
N ALA A 80 16.53 -13.22 -26.06
CA ALA A 80 17.17 -14.51 -26.31
C ALA A 80 17.77 -14.55 -27.73
N THR A 81 18.66 -15.51 -27.98
CA THR A 81 19.09 -15.80 -29.35
C THR A 81 17.94 -16.39 -30.15
N GLY A 82 17.71 -15.89 -31.37
CA GLY A 82 16.54 -16.26 -32.17
C GLY A 82 15.32 -15.40 -31.84
N SER A 83 14.50 -15.83 -30.86
CA SER A 83 13.24 -15.17 -30.51
C SER A 83 12.96 -15.17 -29.00
N GLY A 84 12.14 -14.21 -28.56
CA GLY A 84 11.70 -14.12 -27.17
C GLY A 84 12.76 -13.54 -26.23
N TYR A 85 12.67 -13.91 -24.95
CA TYR A 85 13.48 -13.36 -23.87
C TYR A 85 14.08 -14.44 -22.99
N SER A 86 15.34 -14.26 -22.62
CA SER A 86 16.00 -14.99 -21.55
C SER A 86 15.72 -14.31 -20.20
N VAL A 87 15.20 -15.07 -19.25
CA VAL A 87 14.84 -14.62 -17.90
C VAL A 87 15.75 -15.33 -16.90
N THR A 88 16.67 -14.58 -16.30
CA THR A 88 17.51 -15.07 -15.20
C THR A 88 16.80 -14.86 -13.88
N MET A 89 16.82 -15.88 -13.03
CA MET A 89 16.22 -15.86 -11.70
C MET A 89 17.09 -16.58 -10.69
N GLU A 90 17.08 -16.07 -9.46
CA GLU A 90 17.68 -16.73 -8.31
C GLU A 90 16.59 -17.50 -7.56
N GLN A 91 16.84 -18.78 -7.30
CA GLN A 91 16.08 -19.54 -6.32
C GLN A 91 16.66 -19.28 -4.94
N ILE A 92 15.79 -18.98 -3.98
CA ILE A 92 16.17 -18.80 -2.57
C ILE A 92 15.55 -19.87 -1.67
N ASP A 93 16.15 -20.10 -0.51
CA ASP A 93 15.48 -20.77 0.61
C ASP A 93 14.63 -19.77 1.43
N GLU A 94 13.97 -20.26 2.48
CA GLU A 94 13.13 -19.42 3.36
C GLU A 94 13.94 -18.47 4.26
N GLN A 95 15.25 -18.69 4.38
CA GLN A 95 16.19 -17.81 5.09
C GLN A 95 16.75 -16.70 4.17
N GLY A 96 16.47 -16.79 2.87
CA GLY A 96 16.90 -15.83 1.86
C GLY A 96 18.26 -16.14 1.22
N ASN A 97 18.86 -17.29 1.49
CA ASN A 97 20.10 -17.70 0.82
C ASN A 97 19.81 -18.10 -0.62
N VAL A 98 20.68 -17.66 -1.54
CA VAL A 98 20.60 -18.08 -2.95
C VAL A 98 21.12 -19.50 -3.07
N VAL A 99 20.24 -20.44 -3.44
CA VAL A 99 20.57 -21.87 -3.58
C VAL A 99 20.81 -22.29 -5.03
N ALA A 100 20.30 -21.53 -5.99
CA ALA A 100 20.56 -21.76 -7.42
C ALA A 100 20.29 -20.50 -8.26
N THR A 101 20.96 -20.41 -9.41
CA THR A 101 20.63 -19.46 -10.48
C THR A 101 20.15 -20.22 -11.69
N LYS A 102 19.00 -19.82 -12.24
CA LYS A 102 18.36 -20.46 -13.39
C LYS A 102 18.14 -19.45 -14.50
N VAL A 103 18.13 -19.94 -15.73
CA VAL A 103 17.72 -19.15 -16.91
C VAL A 103 16.64 -19.94 -17.64
N VAL A 104 15.53 -19.28 -17.95
CA VAL A 104 14.48 -19.82 -18.82
C VAL A 104 14.29 -18.92 -20.03
N THR A 105 13.82 -19.47 -21.13
CA THR A 105 13.43 -18.70 -22.32
C THR A 105 11.91 -18.63 -22.39
N ALA A 106 11.38 -17.45 -22.70
CA ALA A 106 9.94 -17.23 -22.86
C ALA A 106 9.66 -16.34 -24.08
N ASP A 107 8.64 -16.70 -24.86
CA ASP A 107 8.21 -15.89 -26.02
C ASP A 107 7.61 -14.55 -25.58
N ARG A 108 6.91 -14.53 -24.44
CA ARG A 108 6.29 -13.34 -23.86
C ARG A 108 6.58 -13.27 -22.37
N VAL A 109 6.92 -12.06 -21.89
CA VAL A 109 7.17 -11.77 -20.48
C VAL A 109 6.18 -10.71 -20.02
N PHE A 110 5.41 -11.00 -18.98
CA PHE A 110 4.48 -10.07 -18.35
C PHE A 110 5.07 -9.60 -17.02
N PHE A 111 5.41 -8.31 -16.92
CA PHE A 111 5.96 -7.75 -15.69
C PHE A 111 4.85 -7.38 -14.70
N ALA A 112 4.72 -8.18 -13.64
CA ALA A 112 3.73 -7.98 -12.58
C ALA A 112 4.37 -7.90 -11.17
N ALA A 113 5.61 -7.42 -11.07
CA ALA A 113 6.37 -7.34 -9.82
C ALA A 113 6.00 -6.11 -8.94
N GLY A 114 4.81 -5.54 -9.15
CA GLY A 114 4.36 -4.29 -8.53
C GLY A 114 5.07 -3.04 -9.05
N SER A 115 4.63 -1.85 -8.60
CA SER A 115 5.22 -0.57 -9.01
C SER A 115 6.74 -0.55 -8.79
N VAL A 116 7.20 -0.89 -7.58
CA VAL A 116 8.63 -0.86 -7.24
C VAL A 116 9.41 -1.97 -7.96
N GLY A 117 8.92 -3.22 -7.95
CA GLY A 117 9.68 -4.35 -8.50
C GLY A 117 9.84 -4.27 -10.02
N THR A 118 8.75 -3.96 -10.74
CA THR A 118 8.79 -3.80 -12.21
C THR A 118 9.68 -2.63 -12.60
N SER A 119 9.56 -1.48 -11.95
CA SER A 119 10.42 -0.32 -12.26
C SER A 119 11.90 -0.60 -12.02
N LYS A 120 12.26 -1.22 -10.89
CA LYS A 120 13.66 -1.58 -10.63
C LYS A 120 14.22 -2.51 -11.72
N LEU A 121 13.47 -3.55 -12.11
CA LEU A 121 13.92 -4.45 -13.17
C LEU A 121 14.15 -3.69 -14.49
N LEU A 122 13.17 -2.93 -14.97
CA LEU A 122 13.28 -2.27 -16.27
C LEU A 122 14.34 -1.16 -16.30
N VAL A 123 14.46 -0.38 -15.21
CA VAL A 123 15.52 0.65 -15.07
C VAL A 123 16.90 0.00 -15.09
N SER A 124 17.10 -1.10 -14.34
CA SER A 124 18.36 -1.86 -14.39
C SER A 124 18.64 -2.42 -15.78
N MET A 125 17.65 -3.08 -16.41
CA MET A 125 17.85 -3.70 -17.74
C MET A 125 18.21 -2.66 -18.80
N LYS A 126 17.62 -1.46 -18.74
CA LYS A 126 17.98 -0.36 -19.63
C LYS A 126 19.40 0.14 -19.37
N ALA A 127 19.72 0.47 -18.12
CA ALA A 127 21.01 1.05 -17.76
C ALA A 127 22.19 0.08 -17.97
N GLN A 128 21.98 -1.22 -17.80
CA GLN A 128 22.98 -2.27 -18.00
C GLN A 128 23.06 -2.76 -19.46
N GLY A 129 22.28 -2.16 -20.37
CA GLY A 129 22.33 -2.49 -21.80
C GLY A 129 21.66 -3.81 -22.18
N HIS A 130 20.89 -4.45 -21.28
CA HIS A 130 20.14 -5.67 -21.58
C HIS A 130 18.86 -5.39 -22.38
N LEU A 131 18.21 -4.25 -22.11
CA LEU A 131 17.05 -3.74 -22.84
C LEU A 131 17.26 -2.24 -23.16
N PRO A 132 18.26 -1.89 -23.99
CA PRO A 132 18.69 -0.49 -24.18
C PRO A 132 17.64 0.39 -24.87
N ASN A 133 16.76 -0.24 -25.65
CA ASN A 133 15.73 0.44 -26.45
C ASN A 133 14.44 0.76 -25.66
N LEU A 134 14.41 0.50 -24.35
CA LEU A 134 13.30 0.93 -23.51
C LEU A 134 13.18 2.46 -23.53
N SER A 135 11.94 2.97 -23.49
CA SER A 135 11.63 4.40 -23.43
C SER A 135 12.40 5.10 -22.29
N SER A 136 12.73 6.38 -22.47
CA SER A 136 13.27 7.23 -21.39
C SER A 136 12.28 7.42 -20.24
N GLN A 137 10.98 7.14 -20.46
CA GLN A 137 9.95 7.23 -19.43
C GLN A 137 9.98 6.08 -18.42
N VAL A 138 10.75 5.03 -18.67
CA VAL A 138 10.96 3.94 -17.71
C VAL A 138 11.69 4.48 -16.47
N GLY A 139 11.06 4.31 -15.31
CA GLY A 139 11.52 4.82 -14.01
C GLY A 139 10.80 6.10 -13.58
N GLU A 140 10.16 6.82 -14.49
CA GLU A 140 9.57 8.14 -14.21
C GLU A 140 8.19 8.08 -13.54
N GLY A 141 7.79 9.20 -12.93
CA GLY A 141 6.41 9.44 -12.51
C GLY A 141 5.91 8.56 -11.36
N TRP A 142 6.80 8.09 -10.49
CA TRP A 142 6.41 7.38 -9.29
C TRP A 142 5.78 8.33 -8.26
N GLY A 143 4.72 7.88 -7.59
CA GLY A 143 4.08 8.57 -6.47
C GLY A 143 3.57 7.60 -5.43
N ASN A 144 3.38 8.09 -4.21
CA ASN A 144 3.02 7.29 -3.04
C ASN A 144 1.50 7.25 -2.76
N ASN A 145 0.69 7.59 -3.77
CA ASN A 145 -0.76 7.81 -3.69
C ASN A 145 -1.18 8.87 -2.65
N GLY A 146 -0.28 9.80 -2.31
CA GLY A 146 -0.50 10.84 -1.31
C GLY A 146 -0.78 10.28 0.09
N ASN A 147 -0.23 9.12 0.43
CA ASN A 147 -0.44 8.47 1.73
C ASN A 147 0.13 9.30 2.87
N ILE A 148 -0.72 9.63 3.85
CA ILE A 148 -0.37 10.31 5.10
C ILE A 148 -1.17 9.66 6.24
N MET A 149 -0.52 9.22 7.32
CA MET A 149 -1.23 8.83 8.55
C MET A 149 -1.20 9.91 9.61
N VAL A 150 -2.26 9.97 10.40
CA VAL A 150 -2.39 10.89 11.53
C VAL A 150 -3.31 10.31 12.60
N GLY A 151 -2.97 10.54 13.87
CA GLY A 151 -3.84 10.22 15.01
C GLY A 151 -4.43 11.47 15.64
N ARG A 152 -5.72 11.42 16.00
CA ARG A 152 -6.39 12.43 16.83
C ARG A 152 -6.72 11.84 18.20
N ALA A 153 -6.58 12.65 19.24
CA ALA A 153 -7.10 12.34 20.57
C ALA A 153 -8.60 12.66 20.62
N ASN A 154 -9.41 11.72 21.11
CA ASN A 154 -10.82 11.97 21.42
C ASN A 154 -10.93 12.35 22.91
N HIS A 155 -12.01 13.03 23.26
CA HIS A 155 -12.37 13.23 24.65
C HIS A 155 -12.84 11.92 25.30
N MET A 156 -12.85 11.89 26.63
CA MET A 156 -13.22 10.71 27.42
C MET A 156 -14.63 10.16 27.11
N TRP A 157 -15.54 10.99 26.61
CA TRP A 157 -16.91 10.57 26.24
C TRP A 157 -17.04 10.03 24.81
N ASP A 158 -15.99 10.11 24.00
CA ASP A 158 -15.94 9.59 22.62
C ASP A 158 -14.86 8.49 22.51
N ALA A 159 -14.97 7.49 23.40
CA ALA A 159 -14.18 6.26 23.40
C ALA A 159 -14.17 5.55 22.03
N THR A 160 -13.05 4.95 21.63
CA THR A 160 -12.95 4.19 20.36
C THR A 160 -13.06 2.67 20.54
N GLY A 161 -13.09 2.21 21.79
CA GLY A 161 -13.30 0.83 22.18
C GLY A 161 -12.00 0.01 22.23
N SER A 162 -11.95 -0.94 23.16
CA SER A 162 -10.86 -1.91 23.29
C SER A 162 -10.90 -3.04 22.26
N LYS A 163 -12.05 -3.21 21.58
CA LYS A 163 -12.27 -4.24 20.56
C LYS A 163 -12.55 -3.56 19.22
N GLN A 164 -11.51 -3.42 18.40
CA GLN A 164 -11.61 -2.83 17.07
C GLN A 164 -11.34 -3.92 16.03
N ALA A 165 -12.22 -4.04 15.02
CA ALA A 165 -11.95 -4.89 13.88
C ALA A 165 -10.72 -4.37 13.13
N THR A 166 -9.86 -5.24 12.62
CA THR A 166 -8.65 -4.85 11.85
C THR A 166 -8.95 -4.43 10.42
N ILE A 167 -10.20 -4.60 9.97
CA ILE A 167 -10.65 -4.29 8.61
C ILE A 167 -11.40 -2.95 8.61
N PRO A 168 -10.84 -1.89 7.99
CA PRO A 168 -11.52 -0.61 7.85
C PRO A 168 -12.78 -0.73 6.97
N THR A 169 -13.87 -0.07 7.37
CA THR A 169 -15.15 -0.10 6.63
C THR A 169 -15.71 1.27 6.32
N MET A 170 -15.05 2.35 6.75
CA MET A 170 -15.57 3.71 6.66
C MET A 170 -14.44 4.67 6.26
N GLY A 171 -14.75 5.57 5.32
CA GLY A 171 -13.88 6.68 4.95
C GLY A 171 -14.56 8.03 5.10
N ILE A 172 -13.77 9.08 5.31
CA ILE A 172 -14.17 10.48 5.17
C ILE A 172 -13.87 10.86 3.72
N ASP A 173 -14.89 11.23 2.97
CA ASP A 173 -14.76 11.61 1.56
C ASP A 173 -14.84 13.14 1.43
N ASN A 174 -13.68 13.75 1.16
CA ASN A 174 -13.55 15.16 0.81
C ASN A 174 -12.86 15.32 -0.55
N TRP A 175 -12.91 14.30 -1.42
CA TRP A 175 -12.08 14.26 -2.63
C TRP A 175 -12.47 15.31 -3.68
N ALA A 176 -13.75 15.71 -3.69
CA ALA A 176 -14.31 16.70 -4.59
C ALA A 176 -13.97 18.15 -4.22
N ASP A 177 -13.59 18.42 -2.96
CA ASP A 177 -13.18 19.76 -2.53
C ASP A 177 -11.78 20.07 -3.11
N PRO A 178 -11.65 21.06 -4.01
CA PRO A 178 -10.38 21.38 -4.65
C PRO A 178 -9.36 21.97 -3.67
N THR A 179 -9.79 22.47 -2.51
CA THR A 179 -8.90 23.10 -1.53
C THR A 179 -8.20 22.10 -0.62
N ALA A 180 -8.82 20.93 -0.41
CA ALA A 180 -8.33 19.85 0.44
C ALA A 180 -8.81 18.46 -0.05
N PRO A 181 -8.43 18.04 -1.28
CA PRO A 181 -8.90 16.80 -1.88
C PRO A 181 -8.27 15.58 -1.20
N ILE A 182 -8.99 15.02 -0.23
CA ILE A 182 -8.58 13.81 0.49
C ILE A 182 -9.70 12.78 0.55
N PHE A 183 -9.31 11.52 0.57
CA PHE A 183 -10.14 10.42 1.04
C PHE A 183 -9.40 9.78 2.21
N ALA A 184 -9.95 9.86 3.42
CA ALA A 184 -9.29 9.37 4.63
C ALA A 184 -10.03 8.17 5.21
N GLU A 185 -9.42 6.99 5.16
CA GLU A 185 -9.97 5.85 5.88
C GLU A 185 -9.93 6.12 7.39
N ILE A 186 -10.95 5.66 8.10
CA ILE A 186 -10.94 5.61 9.57
C ILE A 186 -10.30 4.27 9.95
N ALA A 187 -9.00 4.32 10.24
CA ALA A 187 -8.19 3.15 10.51
C ALA A 187 -8.40 2.65 11.95
N PRO A 188 -8.45 1.34 12.18
CA PRO A 188 -8.43 0.78 13.53
C PRO A 188 -7.03 0.89 14.15
N LEU A 189 -6.99 0.97 15.47
CA LEU A 189 -5.77 0.81 16.27
C LEU A 189 -5.96 -0.41 17.20
N PRO A 190 -5.52 -1.62 16.80
CA PRO A 190 -5.83 -2.86 17.50
C PRO A 190 -4.94 -3.06 18.75
N ALA A 191 -4.98 -2.11 19.69
CA ALA A 191 -4.18 -2.15 20.91
C ALA A 191 -4.71 -3.18 21.94
N GLY A 192 -5.98 -3.57 21.86
CA GLY A 192 -6.62 -4.46 22.84
C GLY A 192 -7.10 -3.78 24.12
N LEU A 193 -6.91 -2.45 24.23
CA LEU A 193 -7.40 -1.59 25.30
C LEU A 193 -7.93 -0.26 24.74
N GLU A 194 -8.65 0.51 25.55
CA GLU A 194 -9.09 1.85 25.18
C GLU A 194 -7.89 2.80 25.10
N THR A 195 -7.82 3.60 24.04
CA THR A 195 -6.71 4.55 23.81
C THR A 195 -7.20 5.97 23.54
N TYR A 196 -8.50 6.14 23.31
CA TYR A 196 -9.15 7.35 22.81
C TYR A 196 -8.57 7.85 21.48
N VAL A 197 -7.82 7.03 20.74
CA VAL A 197 -7.23 7.43 19.45
C VAL A 197 -8.20 7.12 18.33
N SER A 198 -8.48 8.13 17.50
CA SER A 198 -8.96 7.92 16.13
C SER A 198 -7.78 8.04 15.18
N LEU A 199 -7.47 6.96 14.47
CA LEU A 199 -6.38 6.88 13.50
C LEU A 199 -6.95 7.03 12.09
N TYR A 200 -6.17 7.66 11.21
CA TYR A 200 -6.56 7.89 9.82
C TYR A 200 -5.40 7.58 8.89
N LEU A 201 -5.69 6.94 7.77
CA LEU A 201 -4.81 6.92 6.59
C LEU A 201 -5.49 7.76 5.49
N ALA A 202 -4.93 8.92 5.20
CA ALA A 202 -5.38 9.81 4.16
C ALA A 202 -4.70 9.49 2.83
N ILE A 203 -5.50 9.35 1.77
CA ILE A 203 -5.10 9.46 0.38
C ILE A 203 -5.31 10.92 -0.01
N THR A 204 -4.27 11.58 -0.50
CA THR A 204 -4.28 13.00 -0.85
C THR A 204 -3.93 13.20 -2.32
N LYS A 205 -4.46 14.24 -2.96
CA LYS A 205 -4.13 14.56 -4.37
C LYS A 205 -2.78 15.28 -4.50
N ASN A 206 -1.73 14.71 -3.90
CA ASN A 206 -0.38 15.28 -3.96
C ASN A 206 0.18 15.20 -5.41
N PRO A 207 0.53 16.33 -6.04
CA PRO A 207 1.05 16.33 -7.41
C PRO A 207 2.52 15.90 -7.51
N GLU A 208 3.25 15.86 -6.39
CA GLU A 208 4.68 15.50 -6.39
C GLU A 208 4.94 14.10 -6.94
N ARG A 209 6.06 13.96 -7.65
CA ARG A 209 6.52 12.69 -8.22
C ARG A 209 8.02 12.53 -8.02
N ALA A 210 8.46 11.29 -8.05
CA ALA A 210 9.86 10.90 -8.07
C ALA A 210 10.14 9.96 -9.24
N ARG A 211 11.41 9.57 -9.38
CA ARG A 211 11.84 8.58 -10.37
C ARG A 211 12.73 7.52 -9.75
N PHE A 212 12.74 6.36 -10.37
CA PHE A 212 13.72 5.31 -10.12
C PHE A 212 14.95 5.52 -11.02
N GLN A 213 16.14 5.42 -10.45
CA GLN A 213 17.39 5.63 -11.18
C GLN A 213 18.40 4.53 -10.85
N PHE A 214 19.03 3.98 -11.87
CA PHE A 214 20.13 3.03 -11.66
C PHE A 214 21.37 3.76 -11.18
N ASN A 215 21.96 3.29 -10.09
CA ASN A 215 23.19 3.79 -9.51
C ASN A 215 24.32 2.80 -9.82
N SER A 216 25.17 3.16 -10.78
CA SER A 216 26.28 2.31 -11.24
C SER A 216 27.31 2.02 -10.14
N GLY A 217 27.43 2.89 -9.13
CA GLY A 217 28.37 2.68 -8.01
C GLY A 217 27.95 1.56 -7.08
N THR A 218 26.64 1.40 -6.84
CA THR A 218 26.09 0.37 -5.94
C THR A 218 25.50 -0.83 -6.67
N GLY A 219 25.28 -0.73 -7.97
CA GLY A 219 24.54 -1.71 -8.77
C GLY A 219 23.07 -1.81 -8.40
N LYS A 220 22.52 -0.83 -7.68
CA LYS A 220 21.12 -0.78 -7.22
C LYS A 220 20.34 0.30 -7.95
N VAL A 221 19.01 0.21 -7.83
CA VAL A 221 18.09 1.26 -8.28
C VAL A 221 17.62 2.04 -7.06
N ASP A 222 17.88 3.34 -7.07
CA ASP A 222 17.47 4.28 -6.05
C ASP A 222 16.14 4.92 -6.44
N LEU A 223 15.33 5.29 -5.45
CA LEU A 223 14.14 6.11 -5.64
C LEU A 223 14.45 7.54 -5.18
N THR A 224 14.24 8.54 -6.04
CA THR A 224 14.59 9.93 -5.74
C THR A 224 13.58 10.66 -4.84
N TRP A 225 12.61 9.95 -4.24
CA TRP A 225 11.58 10.57 -3.42
C TRP A 225 12.19 11.15 -2.15
N ALA A 226 11.98 12.45 -1.93
CA ALA A 226 12.35 13.11 -0.68
C ALA A 226 11.12 13.22 0.24
N GLN A 227 11.30 13.04 1.54
CA GLN A 227 10.21 13.17 2.52
C GLN A 227 9.50 14.53 2.44
N SER A 228 10.22 15.61 2.13
CA SER A 228 9.66 16.95 1.93
C SER A 228 8.61 17.03 0.81
N GLN A 229 8.64 16.11 -0.16
CA GLN A 229 7.61 16.01 -1.20
C GLN A 229 6.23 15.61 -0.64
N ASN A 230 6.16 15.10 0.59
CA ASN A 230 4.88 14.84 1.26
C ASN A 230 4.21 16.08 1.86
N GLN A 231 4.90 17.23 1.91
CA GLN A 231 4.34 18.43 2.55
C GLN A 231 2.98 18.85 1.95
N LYS A 232 2.84 18.80 0.62
CA LYS A 232 1.56 19.13 -0.05
C LYS A 232 0.42 18.18 0.37
N GLY A 233 0.73 16.90 0.59
CA GLY A 233 -0.22 15.92 1.12
C GLY A 233 -0.60 16.22 2.57
N ILE A 234 0.38 16.54 3.41
CA ILE A 234 0.17 16.97 4.80
C ILE A 234 -0.75 18.19 4.85
N ASP A 235 -0.49 19.21 4.02
CA ASP A 235 -1.29 20.44 4.01
C ASP A 235 -2.76 20.17 3.65
N MET A 236 -3.03 19.26 2.70
CA MET A 236 -4.40 18.85 2.34
C MET A 236 -5.08 18.08 3.48
N ALA A 237 -4.39 17.10 4.07
CA ALA A 237 -4.92 16.34 5.21
C ALA A 237 -5.20 17.26 6.40
N LYS A 238 -4.24 18.14 6.72
CA LYS A 238 -4.32 19.09 7.82
C LYS A 238 -5.54 20.00 7.72
N LYS A 239 -5.88 20.54 6.54
CA LYS A 239 -7.08 21.38 6.36
C LYS A 239 -8.38 20.69 6.81
N VAL A 240 -8.53 19.40 6.49
CA VAL A 240 -9.72 18.63 6.89
C VAL A 240 -9.68 18.30 8.38
N LEU A 241 -8.57 17.74 8.86
CA LEU A 241 -8.48 17.25 10.24
C LEU A 241 -8.39 18.40 11.26
N ASP A 242 -7.87 19.58 10.89
CA ASP A 242 -7.91 20.78 11.73
C ASP A 242 -9.34 21.28 11.92
N LYS A 243 -10.19 21.23 10.88
CA LYS A 243 -11.62 21.57 11.01
C LYS A 243 -12.36 20.61 11.95
N ILE A 244 -11.96 19.32 11.95
CA ILE A 244 -12.48 18.36 12.94
C ILE A 244 -11.98 18.71 14.33
N ASN A 245 -10.69 18.96 14.51
CA ASN A 245 -10.11 19.36 15.79
C ASN A 245 -10.75 20.63 16.36
N GLN A 246 -10.96 21.66 15.53
CA GLN A 246 -11.58 22.91 15.92
C GLN A 246 -13.02 22.71 16.41
N LYS A 247 -13.81 21.91 15.68
CA LYS A 247 -15.21 21.63 16.07
C LYS A 247 -15.30 20.82 17.35
N GLU A 248 -14.37 19.90 17.54
CA GLU A 248 -14.39 18.96 18.66
C GLU A 248 -13.60 19.44 19.89
N GLY A 249 -12.80 20.50 19.76
CA GLY A 249 -11.90 20.95 20.82
C GLY A 249 -10.83 19.91 21.16
N THR A 250 -10.29 19.24 20.15
CA THR A 250 -9.31 18.15 20.31
C THR A 250 -7.96 18.48 19.70
N ILE A 251 -6.94 17.69 20.03
CA ILE A 251 -5.58 17.79 19.48
C ILE A 251 -5.18 16.53 18.71
N TYR A 252 -4.08 16.65 17.96
CA TYR A 252 -3.41 15.48 17.39
C TYR A 252 -2.61 14.71 18.45
N ARG A 253 -2.38 13.43 18.18
CA ARG A 253 -1.32 12.66 18.83
C ARG A 253 0.02 12.97 18.18
N THR A 254 1.10 12.89 18.95
CA THR A 254 2.48 13.22 18.52
C THR A 254 3.48 12.10 18.85
N ASP A 255 2.97 10.94 19.25
CA ASP A 255 3.70 9.83 19.85
C ASP A 255 3.42 8.49 19.13
N LEU A 256 2.77 8.52 17.96
CA LEU A 256 2.41 7.32 17.21
C LEU A 256 3.44 6.91 16.15
N PHE A 257 4.25 7.86 15.66
CA PHE A 257 5.15 7.67 14.51
C PHE A 257 6.61 8.00 14.85
N GLY A 258 6.99 7.79 16.12
CA GLY A 258 8.28 8.19 16.67
C GLY A 258 8.18 9.43 17.56
N VAL A 259 9.33 9.95 17.96
CA VAL A 259 9.45 11.03 18.95
C VAL A 259 8.95 12.34 18.37
N TYR A 260 7.87 12.90 18.94
CA TYR A 260 7.26 14.20 18.62
C TYR A 260 6.75 14.37 17.18
N LYS A 261 6.36 13.27 16.51
CA LYS A 261 5.88 13.29 15.12
C LYS A 261 4.37 13.10 15.04
N THR A 262 3.68 14.09 14.48
CA THR A 262 2.22 14.06 14.24
C THR A 262 1.83 13.25 13.01
N TRP A 263 2.58 13.43 11.92
CA TRP A 263 2.24 12.93 10.59
C TRP A 263 3.17 11.77 10.24
N GLY A 264 2.61 10.60 10.00
CA GLY A 264 3.31 9.50 9.37
C GLY A 264 3.39 9.74 7.86
N ASP A 265 4.56 10.17 7.38
CA ASP A 265 4.80 10.71 6.02
C ASP A 265 6.06 10.13 5.36
N ASP A 266 6.61 9.05 5.91
CA ASP A 266 7.85 8.41 5.48
C ASP A 266 7.63 6.95 5.03
N PHE A 267 6.36 6.55 4.87
CA PHE A 267 5.96 5.26 4.34
C PHE A 267 4.85 5.41 3.29
N THR A 268 4.58 4.32 2.57
CA THR A 268 3.39 4.21 1.74
C THR A 268 2.97 2.75 1.62
N TYR A 269 1.66 2.50 1.67
CA TYR A 269 1.08 1.20 1.33
C TYR A 269 0.71 1.12 -0.16
N HIS A 270 0.74 2.25 -0.86
CA HIS A 270 0.17 2.40 -2.20
C HIS A 270 1.19 2.99 -3.20
N PRO A 271 2.32 2.32 -3.46
CA PRO A 271 3.26 2.76 -4.49
C PRO A 271 2.62 2.66 -5.88
N LEU A 272 2.61 3.77 -6.64
CA LEU A 272 2.04 3.87 -7.98
C LEU A 272 3.02 4.51 -8.96
N GLY A 273 2.96 4.11 -10.23
CA GLY A 273 3.81 4.67 -11.29
C GLY A 273 5.18 4.02 -11.38
N GLY A 274 6.11 4.70 -12.06
CA GLY A 274 7.43 4.20 -12.43
C GLY A 274 7.50 3.53 -13.81
N VAL A 275 6.37 3.05 -14.36
CA VAL A 275 6.21 2.65 -15.77
C VAL A 275 4.79 3.03 -16.19
N LEU A 276 4.59 4.30 -16.51
CA LEU A 276 3.26 4.86 -16.71
C LEU A 276 2.62 4.31 -17.98
N LEU A 277 1.33 4.01 -17.91
CA LEU A 277 0.55 3.65 -19.09
C LEU A 277 0.60 4.79 -20.12
N ASN A 278 0.86 4.46 -21.39
CA ASN A 278 0.91 5.41 -22.50
C ASN A 278 2.01 6.50 -22.36
N LYS A 279 3.16 6.14 -21.77
CA LYS A 279 4.37 6.98 -21.71
C LYS A 279 5.62 6.15 -21.97
#